data_AF-A0A4W6BJ79-F1
#
_entry.id   AF-A0A4W6BJ79-F1
#
_cell.length_a   1.000
_cell.length_b   1.000
_cell.length_c   1.000
_cell.angle_alpha   90.00
_cell.angle_beta   90.00
_cell.angle_gamma   90.00
#
_symmetry.space_group_name_H-M   'P 1'
#
loop_
_entity.id
_entity.type
_entity.pdbx_description
1 polymer ?
#
loop_
_entity_poly.entity_id
_entity_poly.type
_entity_poly.pdbx_seq_one_letter_code
_entity_poly.pdbx_strand_id
1 'polypeptide(L)'
;MGDNSSVYNELRLEQQLCDAVIRVDNVEFHAHKVILCNCSSYFRALFTHWSTPDSRVFDIPNVSPDMMKLIIEFAYTGFIPVTQINIQELFITADRFNVMGIIKACSDLLVEQLTPQNCLGIWWFTDAYYYPELRHTTFLFTLNHFEVIAATSEEFLLLSVQDLAKIIENDQLNVKKEKTVFEAILRWISYAPEERREYISLLLPKVRMALMSPEYVMENINDNELVKASDECRSVLLKALEAMLDVRTARFSNSIFYNPLVRPRLPPAILFAIGGWSGGSPTNGIEAYDVRADRWVNVTENEEPPRAYHGAAFLNGSVYCVGGFDSIEQFSTVHKFDLDTHTWQEVAPMHSSRCYVSVTVMDGYIYAMGGYDGHDRLETAERYHPETNQWTLIASMHEQRSDASCTSLRGKVYICGGFNGNECLSTAECYNPETDQWTLIASMGNRRSGIGVVAYADHVFAVGGFNGTNRLRSAEAYNPNTDTWHSVPSMLNPRSNFGIAVIDERLFVVGGFNGFTTTFDVECYDIEAGEWSGARDMEISRSALSCCVVYGLNNVAEYAATRYSLQFSDEEVEVE
;
A
#
# COMPACT_ATOMS: atom_id res chain seq x y z
N MET A 1 -0.13 7.61 -34.85
CA MET A 1 0.49 8.28 -36.01
C MET A 1 1.72 9.02 -35.53
N GLY A 2 2.88 8.61 -36.01
CA GLY A 2 4.19 9.11 -35.62
C GLY A 2 5.23 8.32 -36.40
N ASP A 3 5.32 8.64 -37.69
CA ASP A 3 6.22 8.04 -38.67
C ASP A 3 7.65 8.50 -38.36
N ASN A 4 8.28 7.89 -37.36
CA ASN A 4 9.68 8.09 -37.00
C ASN A 4 10.50 6.93 -37.58
N SER A 5 10.34 6.66 -38.87
CA SER A 5 11.29 5.78 -39.57
C SER A 5 12.65 6.48 -39.54
N SER A 6 13.56 5.98 -38.70
CA SER A 6 14.93 6.50 -38.69
C SER A 6 15.51 6.32 -40.09
N VAL A 7 16.26 7.31 -40.60
CA VAL A 7 16.94 7.22 -41.92
C VAL A 7 17.72 5.91 -42.05
N TYR A 8 18.25 5.39 -40.94
CA TYR A 8 18.94 4.10 -40.88
C TYR A 8 18.04 2.91 -41.22
N ASN A 9 16.76 2.96 -40.85
CA ASN A 9 15.79 1.90 -41.14
C ASN A 9 15.43 1.88 -42.63
N GLU A 10 15.29 3.04 -43.26
CA GLU A 10 15.08 3.16 -44.72
C GLU A 10 16.27 2.58 -45.48
N LEU A 11 17.50 2.99 -45.12
CA LEU A 11 18.73 2.45 -45.72
C LEU A 11 18.83 0.93 -45.57
N ARG A 12 18.41 0.38 -44.42
CA ARG A 12 18.37 -1.08 -44.20
C ARG A 12 17.38 -1.77 -45.15
N LEU A 13 16.16 -1.24 -45.28
CA LEU A 13 15.13 -1.82 -46.14
C LEU A 13 15.52 -1.78 -47.62
N GLU A 14 16.24 -0.73 -48.03
CA GLU A 14 16.84 -0.62 -49.36
C GLU A 14 18.16 -1.38 -49.52
N GLN A 15 18.64 -2.04 -48.46
CA GLN A 15 19.92 -2.76 -48.39
C GLN A 15 21.15 -1.91 -48.73
N GLN A 16 21.05 -0.60 -48.52
CA GLN A 16 22.15 0.35 -48.72
C GLN A 16 23.05 0.35 -47.49
N LEU A 17 24.37 0.42 -47.72
CA LEU A 17 25.41 0.53 -46.68
C LEU A 17 25.41 -0.59 -45.62
N CYS A 18 24.64 -1.67 -45.83
CA CYS A 18 24.62 -2.82 -44.94
C CYS A 18 25.95 -3.57 -45.01
N ASP A 19 26.60 -3.74 -43.86
CA ASP A 19 27.91 -4.36 -43.68
C ASP A 19 27.85 -5.69 -42.92
N ALA A 20 26.64 -6.15 -42.55
CA ALA A 20 26.36 -7.47 -42.00
C ALA A 20 25.08 -8.11 -42.60
N VAL A 21 25.11 -9.44 -42.68
CA VAL A 21 23.97 -10.30 -42.98
C VAL A 21 23.84 -11.30 -41.84
N ILE A 22 22.77 -11.19 -41.07
CA ILE A 22 22.43 -12.16 -40.02
C ILE A 22 21.61 -13.26 -40.66
N ARG A 23 22.10 -14.50 -40.61
CA ARG A 23 21.36 -15.67 -41.11
C ARG A 23 20.80 -16.47 -39.95
N VAL A 24 19.50 -16.68 -39.97
CA VAL A 24 18.77 -17.52 -39.02
C VAL A 24 17.96 -18.53 -39.83
N ASP A 25 18.27 -19.80 -39.65
CA ASP A 25 17.80 -20.89 -40.52
C ASP A 25 18.02 -20.57 -42.02
N ASN A 26 16.94 -20.36 -42.77
CA ASN A 26 16.96 -20.04 -44.20
C ASN A 26 16.60 -18.57 -44.50
N VAL A 27 16.56 -17.71 -43.49
CA VAL A 27 16.20 -16.29 -43.64
C VAL A 27 17.43 -15.41 -43.41
N GLU A 28 17.66 -14.47 -44.32
CA GLU A 28 18.77 -13.52 -44.27
C GLU A 28 18.28 -12.12 -43.95
N PHE A 29 18.89 -11.49 -42.95
CA PHE A 29 18.60 -10.13 -42.52
C PHE A 29 19.81 -9.23 -42.77
N HIS A 30 19.68 -8.30 -43.71
CA HIS A 30 20.69 -7.27 -43.96
C HIS A 30 20.62 -6.20 -42.86
N ALA A 31 21.76 -5.85 -42.29
CA ALA A 31 21.85 -4.90 -41.19
C ALA A 31 23.18 -4.14 -41.20
N HIS A 32 23.22 -3.08 -40.39
CA HIS A 32 24.39 -2.26 -40.13
C HIS A 32 25.00 -2.67 -38.77
N LYS A 33 26.26 -3.13 -38.76
CA LYS A 33 26.96 -3.62 -37.56
C LYS A 33 26.88 -2.61 -36.42
N VAL A 34 27.11 -1.34 -36.70
CA VAL A 34 27.12 -0.26 -35.69
C VAL A 34 25.78 -0.11 -34.98
N ILE A 35 24.66 -0.27 -35.69
CA ILE A 35 23.32 -0.16 -35.11
C ILE A 35 23.05 -1.34 -34.15
N LEU A 36 23.37 -2.56 -34.59
CA LEU A 36 23.21 -3.75 -33.75
C LEU A 36 24.17 -3.74 -32.54
N CYS A 37 25.42 -3.28 -32.71
CA CYS A 37 26.38 -3.07 -31.62
C CYS A 37 25.86 -2.09 -30.56
N ASN A 38 25.17 -1.03 -30.99
CA ASN A 38 24.62 -0.03 -30.09
C ASN A 38 23.44 -0.60 -29.28
N CYS A 39 22.65 -1.47 -29.91
CA CYS A 39 21.48 -2.08 -29.29
C CYS A 39 21.84 -3.26 -28.35
N SER A 40 22.94 -3.97 -28.62
CA SER A 40 23.26 -5.25 -27.99
C SER A 40 24.75 -5.45 -27.76
N SER A 41 25.11 -5.82 -26.53
CA SER A 41 26.47 -6.20 -26.18
C SER A 41 26.90 -7.52 -26.84
N TYR A 42 25.95 -8.44 -27.10
CA TYR A 42 26.18 -9.67 -27.84
C TYR A 42 26.63 -9.38 -29.27
N PHE A 43 25.88 -8.55 -30.02
CA PHE A 43 26.25 -8.22 -31.40
C PHE A 43 27.57 -7.47 -31.47
N ARG A 44 27.84 -6.60 -30.48
CA ARG A 44 29.16 -5.96 -30.34
C ARG A 44 30.26 -7.00 -30.22
N ALA A 45 30.16 -7.95 -29.30
CA ALA A 45 31.15 -9.02 -29.14
C ALA A 45 31.25 -9.92 -30.38
N LEU A 46 30.12 -10.25 -31.02
CA LEU A 46 30.07 -11.05 -32.24
C LEU A 46 30.90 -10.41 -33.35
N PHE A 47 30.77 -9.10 -33.54
CA PHE A 47 31.46 -8.40 -34.63
C PHE A 47 32.90 -7.98 -34.30
N THR A 48 33.24 -7.77 -33.02
CA THR A 48 34.59 -7.29 -32.64
C THR A 48 35.52 -8.37 -32.10
N HIS A 49 34.99 -9.48 -31.56
CA HIS A 49 35.79 -10.48 -30.85
C HIS A 49 35.61 -11.90 -31.37
N TRP A 50 34.41 -12.29 -31.78
CA TRP A 50 34.12 -13.69 -32.15
C TRP A 50 34.20 -13.97 -33.65
N SER A 51 34.42 -12.93 -34.45
CA SER A 51 34.48 -13.04 -35.91
C SER A 51 35.71 -12.32 -36.48
N THR A 52 36.09 -12.66 -37.70
CA THR A 52 37.16 -11.94 -38.40
C THR A 52 36.67 -10.58 -38.89
N PRO A 53 37.54 -9.56 -39.02
CA PRO A 53 37.14 -8.22 -39.44
C PRO A 53 36.38 -8.17 -40.78
N ASP A 54 36.75 -9.07 -41.70
CA ASP A 54 36.16 -9.16 -43.05
C ASP A 54 34.86 -9.98 -43.10
N SER A 55 34.46 -10.61 -41.99
CA SER A 55 33.24 -11.41 -41.92
C SER A 55 32.01 -10.52 -42.17
N ARG A 56 31.18 -10.92 -43.13
CA ARG A 56 29.93 -10.23 -43.50
C ARG A 56 28.68 -11.05 -43.22
N VAL A 57 28.78 -12.38 -43.15
CA VAL A 57 27.64 -13.27 -42.91
C VAL A 57 27.83 -13.92 -41.55
N PHE A 58 26.79 -13.90 -40.72
CA PHE A 58 26.81 -14.42 -39.36
C PHE A 58 25.62 -15.36 -39.16
N ASP A 59 25.90 -16.66 -39.05
CA ASP A 59 24.88 -17.68 -38.80
C ASP A 59 24.58 -17.77 -37.29
N ILE A 60 23.31 -17.59 -36.93
CA ILE A 60 22.84 -17.63 -35.53
C ILE A 60 21.87 -18.81 -35.36
N PRO A 61 22.31 -19.90 -34.69
CA PRO A 61 21.48 -21.09 -34.53
C PRO A 61 20.45 -20.95 -33.39
N ASN A 62 19.38 -21.72 -33.47
CA ASN A 62 18.36 -21.90 -32.42
C ASN A 62 17.61 -20.61 -32.04
N VAL A 63 17.22 -19.81 -33.03
CA VAL A 63 16.34 -18.65 -32.84
C VAL A 63 15.30 -18.65 -33.96
N SER A 64 14.06 -18.29 -33.67
CA SER A 64 13.05 -18.11 -34.72
C SER A 64 13.39 -16.90 -35.61
N PRO A 65 13.25 -17.01 -36.95
CA PRO A 65 13.37 -15.86 -37.84
C PRO A 65 12.46 -14.69 -37.47
N ASP A 66 11.26 -14.97 -36.95
CA ASP A 66 10.32 -13.92 -36.52
C ASP A 66 10.85 -13.14 -35.31
N MET A 67 11.43 -13.83 -34.32
CA MET A 67 12.04 -13.16 -33.16
C MET A 67 13.29 -12.38 -33.55
N MET A 68 14.13 -12.92 -34.45
CA MET A 68 15.28 -12.18 -34.96
C MET A 68 14.86 -10.91 -35.71
N LYS A 69 13.79 -11.00 -36.53
CA LYS A 69 13.22 -9.85 -37.21
C LYS A 69 12.82 -8.76 -36.22
N LEU A 70 12.11 -9.12 -35.16
CA LEU A 70 11.68 -8.21 -34.10
C LEU A 70 12.86 -7.54 -33.37
N ILE A 71 13.91 -8.30 -33.03
CA ILE A 71 15.15 -7.78 -32.41
C ILE A 71 15.81 -6.74 -33.33
N ILE A 72 15.92 -7.05 -34.63
CA ILE A 72 16.52 -6.14 -35.60
C ILE A 72 15.62 -4.91 -35.79
N GLU A 73 14.31 -5.06 -35.95
CA GLU A 73 13.39 -3.93 -36.09
C GLU A 73 13.50 -2.96 -34.90
N PHE A 74 13.51 -3.49 -33.68
CA PHE A 74 13.71 -2.69 -32.47
C PHE A 74 15.03 -1.91 -32.48
N ALA A 75 16.12 -2.52 -32.95
CA ALA A 75 17.41 -1.83 -33.04
C ALA A 75 17.38 -0.58 -33.94
N TYR A 76 16.45 -0.52 -34.90
CA TYR A 76 16.31 0.60 -35.84
C TYR A 76 15.20 1.59 -35.48
N THR A 77 14.13 1.13 -34.83
CA THR A 77 12.94 1.95 -34.56
C THR A 77 12.81 2.33 -33.09
N GLY A 78 13.43 1.59 -32.19
CA GLY A 78 13.21 1.69 -30.74
C GLY A 78 11.81 1.23 -30.30
N PHE A 79 11.00 0.67 -31.20
CA PHE A 79 9.63 0.23 -30.94
C PHE A 79 9.48 -1.26 -31.22
N ILE A 80 8.75 -1.96 -30.35
CA ILE A 80 8.49 -3.39 -30.48
C ILE A 80 7.03 -3.72 -30.12
N PRO A 81 6.27 -4.42 -30.98
CA PRO A 81 4.94 -4.90 -30.65
C PRO A 81 5.02 -6.18 -29.81
N VAL A 82 5.01 -6.02 -28.48
CA VAL A 82 4.91 -7.16 -27.54
C VAL A 82 3.44 -7.58 -27.40
N THR A 83 3.18 -8.87 -27.49
CA THR A 83 1.84 -9.50 -27.43
C THR A 83 1.89 -10.73 -26.54
N GLN A 84 0.74 -11.21 -26.07
CA GLN A 84 0.67 -12.44 -25.25
C GLN A 84 1.25 -13.68 -25.95
N ILE A 85 1.25 -13.70 -27.28
CA ILE A 85 1.71 -14.87 -28.06
C ILE A 85 3.24 -14.87 -28.17
N ASN A 86 3.87 -13.71 -28.38
CA ASN A 86 5.31 -13.63 -28.60
C ASN A 86 6.13 -13.34 -27.34
N ILE A 87 5.52 -12.90 -26.24
CA ILE A 87 6.23 -12.35 -25.07
C ILE A 87 7.27 -13.29 -24.48
N GLN A 88 6.97 -14.58 -24.33
CA GLN A 88 7.91 -15.55 -23.74
C GLN A 88 9.11 -15.79 -24.65
N GLU A 89 8.88 -16.14 -25.92
CA GLU A 89 9.97 -16.41 -26.87
C GLU A 89 10.81 -15.16 -27.14
N LEU A 90 10.16 -13.99 -27.23
CA LEU A 90 10.82 -12.70 -27.41
C LEU A 90 11.68 -12.34 -26.21
N PHE A 91 11.18 -12.53 -24.97
CA PHE A 91 11.96 -12.28 -23.76
C PHE A 91 13.22 -13.15 -23.73
N ILE A 92 13.08 -14.47 -23.95
CA ILE A 92 14.19 -15.43 -23.98
C ILE A 92 15.22 -15.04 -25.04
N THR A 93 14.75 -14.64 -26.22
CA THR A 93 15.61 -14.22 -27.33
C THR A 93 16.33 -12.91 -27.01
N ALA A 94 15.63 -11.95 -26.40
CA ALA A 94 16.19 -10.65 -26.00
C ALA A 94 17.22 -10.80 -24.88
N ASP A 95 16.98 -11.68 -23.90
CA ASP A 95 17.95 -12.04 -22.86
C ASP A 95 19.22 -12.64 -23.47
N ARG A 96 19.06 -13.63 -24.36
CA ARG A 96 20.18 -14.26 -25.10
C ARG A 96 21.06 -13.24 -25.83
N PHE A 97 20.45 -12.22 -26.43
CA PHE A 97 21.17 -11.15 -27.14
C PHE A 97 21.47 -9.92 -26.27
N ASN A 98 21.12 -9.94 -24.99
CA ASN A 98 21.28 -8.82 -24.07
C ASN A 98 20.73 -7.51 -24.64
N VAL A 99 19.45 -7.51 -25.04
CA VAL A 99 18.70 -6.36 -25.56
C VAL A 99 17.76 -5.84 -24.47
N MET A 100 18.33 -5.06 -23.54
CA MET A 100 17.64 -4.61 -22.32
C MET A 100 16.33 -3.85 -22.58
N GLY A 101 16.25 -3.09 -23.67
CA GLY A 101 15.03 -2.35 -24.01
C GLY A 101 13.82 -3.26 -24.30
N ILE A 102 14.04 -4.42 -24.93
CA ILE A 102 12.98 -5.41 -25.16
C ILE A 102 12.66 -6.17 -23.89
N ILE A 103 13.69 -6.55 -23.11
CA ILE A 103 13.48 -7.21 -21.79
C ILE A 103 12.58 -6.34 -20.92
N LYS A 104 12.85 -5.02 -20.86
CA LYS A 104 12.02 -4.06 -20.13
C LYS A 104 10.59 -4.02 -20.67
N ALA A 105 10.39 -3.84 -21.98
CA ALA A 105 9.07 -3.79 -22.59
C ALA A 105 8.25 -5.08 -22.35
N CYS A 106 8.89 -6.24 -22.40
CA CYS A 106 8.25 -7.52 -22.06
C CYS A 106 7.93 -7.60 -20.56
N SER A 107 8.81 -7.11 -19.70
CA SER A 107 8.60 -7.11 -18.24
C SER A 107 7.43 -6.23 -17.84
N ASP A 108 7.35 -5.02 -18.41
CA ASP A 108 6.25 -4.07 -18.18
C ASP A 108 4.90 -4.71 -18.54
N LEU A 109 4.81 -5.38 -19.70
CA LEU A 109 3.59 -6.07 -20.13
C LEU A 109 3.26 -7.30 -19.26
N LEU A 110 4.27 -8.03 -18.76
CA LEU A 110 4.05 -9.14 -17.82
C LEU A 110 3.48 -8.64 -16.49
N VAL A 111 3.97 -7.50 -15.98
CA VAL A 111 3.45 -6.88 -14.75
C VAL A 111 2.01 -6.43 -14.93
N GLU A 112 1.67 -5.78 -16.05
CA GLU A 112 0.30 -5.35 -16.37
C GLU A 112 -0.70 -6.52 -16.45
N GLN A 113 -0.22 -7.74 -16.74
CA GLN A 113 -1.04 -8.94 -16.92
C GLN A 113 -0.97 -9.92 -15.76
N LEU A 114 -0.43 -9.50 -14.60
CA LEU A 114 -0.40 -10.35 -13.41
C LEU A 114 -1.82 -10.65 -12.92
N THR A 115 -2.09 -11.93 -12.73
CA THR A 115 -3.34 -12.45 -12.18
C THR A 115 -3.02 -13.54 -11.16
N PRO A 116 -3.95 -13.85 -10.23
CA PRO A 116 -3.78 -14.97 -9.31
C PRO A 116 -3.58 -16.33 -10.01
N GLN A 117 -3.89 -16.44 -11.30
CA GLN A 117 -3.80 -17.68 -12.08
C GLN A 117 -2.47 -17.87 -12.81
N ASN A 118 -1.69 -16.80 -13.06
CA ASN A 118 -0.44 -16.87 -13.82
C ASN A 118 0.80 -16.35 -13.05
N CYS A 119 0.61 -15.77 -11.85
CA CYS A 119 1.68 -15.10 -11.14
C CYS A 119 2.81 -16.04 -10.71
N LEU A 120 2.50 -17.30 -10.38
CA LEU A 120 3.50 -18.28 -9.99
C LEU A 120 4.29 -18.76 -11.21
N GLY A 121 3.61 -18.97 -12.34
CA GLY A 121 4.26 -19.26 -13.62
C GLY A 121 5.22 -18.17 -14.06
N ILE A 122 4.82 -16.89 -13.95
CA ILE A 122 5.70 -15.75 -14.25
C ILE A 122 6.84 -15.66 -13.23
N TRP A 123 6.57 -15.91 -11.94
CA TRP A 123 7.62 -15.93 -10.92
C TRP A 123 8.69 -17.01 -11.23
N TRP A 124 8.29 -18.23 -11.55
CA TRP A 124 9.23 -19.29 -11.97
C TRP A 124 9.95 -18.96 -13.28
N PHE A 125 9.29 -18.27 -14.21
CA PHE A 125 9.93 -17.77 -15.42
C PHE A 125 11.10 -16.83 -15.09
N THR A 126 10.96 -15.99 -14.06
CA THR A 126 12.06 -15.11 -13.60
C THR A 126 13.18 -15.83 -12.83
N ASP A 127 12.94 -17.05 -12.35
CA ASP A 127 14.00 -17.90 -11.79
C ASP A 127 14.89 -18.49 -12.89
N ALA A 128 14.30 -18.81 -14.05
CA ALA A 128 15.04 -19.29 -15.21
C ALA A 128 15.78 -18.16 -15.96
N TYR A 129 15.16 -16.98 -16.06
CA TYR A 129 15.70 -15.81 -16.75
C TYR A 129 15.79 -14.65 -15.75
N TYR A 130 16.97 -14.48 -15.16
CA TYR A 130 17.19 -13.62 -14.00
C TYR A 130 16.95 -12.14 -14.33
N TYR A 131 15.76 -11.64 -13.99
CA TYR A 131 15.42 -10.22 -14.01
C TYR A 131 14.88 -9.80 -12.63
N PRO A 132 15.72 -9.19 -11.77
CA PRO A 132 15.43 -8.99 -10.35
C PRO A 132 14.15 -8.21 -10.07
N GLU A 133 13.87 -7.17 -10.87
CA GLU A 133 12.72 -6.29 -10.68
C GLU A 133 11.41 -7.05 -10.91
N LEU A 134 11.27 -7.76 -12.03
CA LEU A 134 10.08 -8.58 -12.31
C LEU A 134 9.93 -9.72 -11.29
N ARG A 135 11.04 -10.34 -10.88
CA ARG A 135 11.04 -11.38 -9.85
C ARG A 135 10.50 -10.87 -8.52
N HIS A 136 10.93 -9.67 -8.12
CA HIS A 136 10.48 -9.04 -6.88
C HIS A 136 8.99 -8.69 -6.96
N THR A 137 8.56 -8.02 -8.05
CA THR A 137 7.16 -7.62 -8.25
C THR A 137 6.20 -8.82 -8.28
N THR A 138 6.56 -9.90 -9.00
CA THR A 138 5.74 -11.13 -9.07
C THR A 138 5.65 -11.85 -7.73
N PHE A 139 6.75 -11.87 -6.96
CA PHE A 139 6.75 -12.44 -5.62
C PHE A 139 5.90 -11.61 -4.65
N LEU A 140 6.01 -10.27 -4.66
CA LEU A 140 5.15 -9.39 -3.85
C LEU A 140 3.67 -9.54 -4.22
N PHE A 141 3.36 -9.64 -5.52
CA PHE A 141 1.99 -9.92 -5.98
C PHE A 141 1.48 -11.24 -5.39
N THR A 142 2.32 -12.29 -5.39
CA THR A 142 1.98 -13.58 -4.79
C THR A 142 1.69 -13.46 -3.30
N LEU A 143 2.48 -12.68 -2.56
CA LEU A 143 2.25 -12.44 -1.13
C LEU A 143 0.96 -11.66 -0.87
N ASN A 144 0.67 -10.64 -1.70
CA ASN A 144 -0.49 -9.77 -1.55
C ASN A 144 -1.82 -10.43 -1.89
N HIS A 145 -1.80 -11.40 -2.81
CA HIS A 145 -2.99 -12.11 -3.30
C HIS A 145 -3.06 -13.58 -2.86
N PHE A 146 -2.27 -13.97 -1.85
CA PHE A 146 -2.12 -15.36 -1.42
C PHE A 146 -3.44 -16.07 -1.16
N GLU A 147 -4.41 -15.43 -0.50
CA GLU A 147 -5.70 -16.07 -0.18
C GLU A 147 -6.45 -16.53 -1.45
N VAL A 148 -6.43 -15.71 -2.51
CA VAL A 148 -7.06 -16.03 -3.80
C VAL A 148 -6.26 -17.09 -4.54
N ILE A 149 -4.93 -16.98 -4.53
CA ILE A 149 -4.01 -17.92 -5.19
C ILE A 149 -4.16 -19.31 -4.58
N ALA A 150 -4.05 -19.43 -3.26
CA ALA A 150 -4.18 -20.69 -2.53
C ALA A 150 -5.56 -21.34 -2.73
N ALA A 151 -6.62 -20.54 -2.88
CA ALA A 151 -7.98 -21.04 -3.07
C ALA A 151 -8.29 -21.45 -4.53
N THR A 152 -7.70 -20.80 -5.53
CA THR A 152 -8.18 -20.91 -6.93
C THR A 152 -7.14 -21.37 -7.93
N SER A 153 -5.84 -21.16 -7.67
CA SER A 153 -4.79 -21.43 -8.64
C SER A 153 -4.41 -22.92 -8.66
N GLU A 154 -4.25 -23.48 -9.87
CA GLU A 154 -3.65 -24.80 -10.07
C GLU A 154 -2.12 -24.74 -9.95
N GLU A 155 -1.50 -23.61 -10.34
CA GLU A 155 -0.05 -23.40 -10.20
C GLU A 155 0.39 -23.50 -8.72
N PHE A 156 -0.49 -23.10 -7.78
CA PHE A 156 -0.22 -23.26 -6.35
C PHE A 156 0.03 -24.73 -5.96
N LEU A 157 -0.68 -25.68 -6.56
CA LEU A 157 -0.52 -27.10 -6.28
C LEU A 157 0.80 -27.67 -6.81
N LEU A 158 1.41 -26.98 -7.78
CA LEU A 158 2.69 -27.34 -8.40
C LEU A 158 3.91 -26.76 -7.67
N LEU A 159 3.71 -25.91 -6.65
CA LEU A 159 4.80 -25.36 -5.84
C LEU A 159 5.67 -26.46 -5.24
N SER A 160 6.99 -26.23 -5.23
CA SER A 160 7.91 -27.01 -4.42
C SER A 160 7.68 -26.73 -2.93
N VAL A 161 8.11 -27.63 -2.06
CA VAL A 161 8.03 -27.41 -0.61
C VAL A 161 8.86 -26.18 -0.19
N GLN A 162 9.99 -25.93 -0.86
CA GLN A 162 10.86 -24.79 -0.59
C GLN A 162 10.17 -23.48 -0.96
N ASP A 163 9.49 -23.42 -2.11
CA ASP A 163 8.77 -22.22 -2.55
C ASP A 163 7.57 -21.94 -1.67
N LEU A 164 6.79 -22.99 -1.33
CA LEU A 164 5.67 -22.84 -0.42
C LEU A 164 6.16 -22.35 0.95
N ALA A 165 7.22 -22.94 1.51
CA ALA A 165 7.85 -22.52 2.74
C ALA A 165 8.28 -21.04 2.69
N LYS A 166 8.92 -20.63 1.58
CA LYS A 166 9.38 -19.25 1.35
C LYS A 166 8.22 -18.24 1.32
N ILE A 167 7.07 -18.64 0.79
CA ILE A 167 5.85 -17.81 0.77
C ILE A 167 5.25 -17.70 2.18
N ILE A 168 4.99 -18.84 2.84
CA ILE A 168 4.22 -18.86 4.09
C ILE A 168 4.98 -18.31 5.30
N GLU A 169 6.31 -18.41 5.30
CA GLU A 169 7.17 -17.86 6.36
C GLU A 169 7.29 -16.34 6.27
N ASN A 170 7.09 -15.76 5.08
CA ASN A 170 7.36 -14.36 4.82
C ASN A 170 6.49 -13.43 5.67
N ASP A 171 7.12 -12.46 6.33
CA ASP A 171 6.44 -11.46 7.16
C ASP A 171 5.49 -10.57 6.34
N GLN A 172 5.74 -10.35 5.05
CA GLN A 172 4.89 -9.56 4.16
C GLN A 172 3.70 -10.35 3.57
N LEU A 173 3.56 -11.65 3.89
CA LEU A 173 2.41 -12.43 3.41
C LEU A 173 1.10 -11.77 3.86
N ASN A 174 0.22 -11.46 2.91
CA ASN A 174 -1.03 -10.79 3.19
C ASN A 174 -2.16 -11.81 3.36
N VAL A 175 -2.45 -12.16 4.60
CA VAL A 175 -3.59 -12.99 4.99
C VAL A 175 -4.39 -12.31 6.08
N LYS A 176 -5.73 -12.37 5.99
CA LYS A 176 -6.60 -11.84 7.05
C LYS A 176 -6.52 -12.70 8.31
N LYS A 177 -6.39 -14.02 8.14
CA LYS A 177 -6.34 -15.00 9.24
C LYS A 177 -5.33 -16.11 8.94
N GLU A 178 -4.53 -16.50 9.93
CA GLU A 178 -3.53 -17.58 9.79
C GLU A 178 -4.15 -18.95 9.47
N LYS A 179 -5.44 -19.16 9.77
CA LYS A 179 -6.15 -20.38 9.35
C LYS A 179 -6.05 -20.62 7.83
N THR A 180 -6.06 -19.56 7.03
CA THR A 180 -5.98 -19.64 5.57
C THR A 180 -4.64 -20.26 5.14
N VAL A 181 -3.56 -19.96 5.85
CA VAL A 181 -2.23 -20.52 5.59
C VAL A 181 -2.20 -22.02 5.91
N PHE A 182 -2.77 -22.42 7.05
CA PHE A 182 -2.88 -23.83 7.42
C PHE A 182 -3.74 -24.63 6.43
N GLU A 183 -4.92 -24.10 6.06
CA GLU A 183 -5.80 -24.71 5.06
C GLU A 183 -5.11 -24.83 3.68
N ALA A 184 -4.30 -23.84 3.29
CA ALA A 184 -3.51 -23.87 2.07
C ALA A 184 -2.45 -24.99 2.07
N ILE A 185 -1.78 -25.21 3.21
CA ILE A 185 -0.84 -26.33 3.40
C ILE A 185 -1.57 -27.66 3.22
N LEU A 186 -2.73 -27.83 3.86
CA LEU A 186 -3.52 -29.07 3.74
C LEU A 186 -3.96 -29.33 2.31
N ARG A 187 -4.39 -28.30 1.58
CA ARG A 187 -4.73 -28.39 0.16
C ARG A 187 -3.53 -28.83 -0.69
N TRP A 188 -2.36 -28.23 -0.45
CA TRP A 188 -1.14 -28.56 -1.18
C TRP A 188 -0.68 -30.01 -0.91
N ILE A 189 -0.76 -30.49 0.34
CA ILE A 189 -0.46 -31.89 0.70
C ILE A 189 -1.47 -32.84 0.04
N SER A 190 -2.76 -32.50 0.08
CA SER A 190 -3.84 -33.35 -0.45
C SER A 190 -3.73 -33.62 -1.96
N TYR A 191 -3.00 -32.79 -2.69
CA TYR A 191 -2.75 -33.00 -4.12
C TYR A 191 -1.83 -34.19 -4.41
N ALA A 192 -0.85 -34.47 -3.53
CA ALA A 192 0.08 -35.60 -3.65
C ALA A 192 0.44 -36.16 -2.25
N PRO A 193 -0.51 -36.82 -1.55
CA PRO A 193 -0.38 -37.13 -0.13
C PRO A 193 0.77 -38.07 0.20
N GLU A 194 1.04 -39.07 -0.65
CA GLU A 194 2.13 -40.03 -0.42
C GLU A 194 3.51 -39.37 -0.46
N GLU A 195 3.69 -38.36 -1.32
CA GLU A 195 4.96 -37.64 -1.47
C GLU A 195 5.10 -36.48 -0.49
N ARG A 196 3.96 -35.88 -0.07
CA ARG A 196 3.96 -34.59 0.62
C ARG A 196 3.63 -34.63 2.10
N ARG A 197 3.04 -35.72 2.60
CA ARG A 197 2.59 -35.81 4.01
C ARG A 197 3.69 -35.52 5.03
N GLU A 198 4.94 -35.92 4.73
CA GLU A 198 6.07 -35.76 5.65
C GLU A 198 6.51 -34.29 5.77
N TYR A 199 6.21 -33.44 4.79
CA TYR A 199 6.57 -32.03 4.80
C TYR A 199 5.72 -31.17 5.75
N ILE A 200 4.66 -31.72 6.35
CA ILE A 200 3.87 -30.97 7.33
C ILE A 200 4.73 -30.51 8.53
N SER A 201 5.71 -31.32 8.94
CA SER A 201 6.65 -30.99 10.02
C SER A 201 7.53 -29.78 9.68
N LEU A 202 7.81 -29.55 8.39
CA LEU A 202 8.56 -28.41 7.88
C LEU A 202 7.68 -27.15 7.70
N LEU A 203 6.42 -27.33 7.30
CA LEU A 203 5.52 -26.22 6.94
C LEU A 203 4.75 -25.67 8.15
N LEU A 204 4.31 -26.53 9.07
CA LEU A 204 3.51 -26.14 10.24
C LEU A 204 4.20 -25.10 11.14
N PRO A 205 5.52 -25.17 11.42
CA PRO A 205 6.21 -24.14 12.22
C PRO A 205 6.18 -22.73 11.62
N LYS A 206 5.88 -22.60 10.32
CA LYS A 206 5.82 -21.33 9.59
C LYS A 206 4.44 -20.67 9.66
N VAL A 207 3.44 -21.36 10.21
CA VAL A 207 2.10 -20.83 10.50
C VAL A 207 2.13 -20.13 11.85
N ARG A 208 1.59 -18.91 11.95
CA ARG A 208 1.60 -18.13 13.20
C ARG A 208 0.46 -18.53 14.13
N MET A 209 0.46 -19.80 14.51
CA MET A 209 -0.66 -20.47 15.16
C MET A 209 -1.09 -19.77 16.45
N ALA A 210 -0.16 -19.13 17.18
CA ALA A 210 -0.51 -18.45 18.42
C ALA A 210 -1.32 -17.15 18.22
N LEU A 211 -1.50 -16.70 16.98
CA LEU A 211 -2.40 -15.61 16.60
C LEU A 211 -3.81 -16.09 16.21
N MET A 212 -4.06 -17.41 16.28
CA MET A 212 -5.36 -18.01 16.00
C MET A 212 -6.18 -18.18 17.29
N SER A 213 -7.49 -18.44 17.14
CA SER A 213 -8.31 -18.76 18.31
C SER A 213 -7.95 -20.15 18.87
N PRO A 214 -7.87 -20.32 20.21
CA PRO A 214 -7.58 -21.63 20.80
C PRO A 214 -8.59 -22.70 20.39
N GLU A 215 -9.86 -22.31 20.19
CA GLU A 215 -10.93 -23.21 19.76
C GLU A 215 -10.59 -23.82 18.40
N TYR A 216 -10.18 -22.98 17.43
CA TYR A 216 -9.80 -23.47 16.10
C TYR A 216 -8.57 -24.39 16.17
N VAL A 217 -7.57 -24.01 16.96
CA VAL A 217 -6.32 -24.79 17.10
C VAL A 217 -6.61 -26.17 17.67
N MET A 218 -7.48 -26.27 18.67
CA MET A 218 -7.86 -27.55 19.26
C MET A 218 -8.72 -28.40 18.32
N GLU A 219 -9.73 -27.81 17.68
CA GLU A 219 -10.69 -28.55 16.84
C GLU A 219 -10.13 -28.95 15.47
N ASN A 220 -9.22 -28.16 14.90
CA ASN A 220 -8.80 -28.33 13.50
C ASN A 220 -7.32 -28.68 13.34
N ILE A 221 -6.43 -28.15 14.19
CA ILE A 221 -4.98 -28.41 14.09
C ILE A 221 -4.59 -29.61 14.93
N ASN A 222 -4.91 -29.60 16.23
CA ASN A 222 -4.60 -30.69 17.15
C ASN A 222 -5.28 -32.00 16.72
N ASP A 223 -6.50 -31.92 16.20
CA ASP A 223 -7.25 -33.11 15.79
C ASP A 223 -6.89 -33.66 14.41
N ASN A 224 -6.06 -32.95 13.64
CA ASN A 224 -5.64 -33.36 12.31
C ASN A 224 -4.72 -34.60 12.33
N GLU A 225 -5.01 -35.59 11.47
CA GLU A 225 -4.25 -36.85 11.38
C GLU A 225 -2.77 -36.65 11.06
N LEU A 226 -2.43 -35.70 10.17
CA LEU A 226 -1.04 -35.43 9.78
C LEU A 226 -0.25 -34.82 10.95
N VAL A 227 -0.90 -33.99 11.76
CA VAL A 227 -0.29 -33.35 12.95
C VAL A 227 -0.12 -34.38 14.08
N LYS A 228 -1.13 -35.24 14.31
CA LYS A 228 -1.07 -36.32 15.31
C LYS A 228 0.04 -37.34 15.02
N ALA A 229 0.31 -37.59 13.75
CA ALA A 229 1.29 -38.57 13.31
C ALA A 229 2.76 -38.11 13.42
N SER A 230 3.03 -36.81 13.58
CA SER A 230 4.40 -36.25 13.67
C SER A 230 4.69 -35.69 15.07
N ASP A 231 5.74 -36.19 15.70
CA ASP A 231 6.20 -35.75 17.01
C ASP A 231 6.70 -34.30 16.99
N GLU A 232 7.31 -33.88 15.88
CA GLU A 232 7.76 -32.51 15.62
C GLU A 232 6.57 -31.55 15.56
N CYS A 233 5.51 -31.91 14.82
CA CYS A 233 4.29 -31.12 14.76
C CYS A 233 3.64 -30.96 16.14
N ARG A 234 3.58 -32.04 16.94
CA ARG A 234 3.06 -31.99 18.32
C ARG A 234 3.89 -31.06 19.21
N SER A 235 5.22 -31.09 19.08
CA SER A 235 6.12 -30.18 19.80
C SER A 235 5.86 -28.72 19.45
N VAL A 236 5.68 -28.41 18.16
CA VAL A 236 5.39 -27.05 17.68
C VAL A 236 4.01 -26.59 18.19
N LEU A 237 3.01 -27.46 18.20
CA LEU A 237 1.69 -27.18 18.74
C LEU A 237 1.75 -26.83 20.23
N LEU A 238 2.51 -27.60 21.03
CA LEU A 238 2.70 -27.31 22.46
C LEU A 238 3.34 -25.93 22.66
N LYS A 239 4.41 -25.63 21.91
CA LYS A 239 5.06 -24.30 21.93
C LYS A 239 4.09 -23.18 21.53
N ALA A 240 3.19 -23.42 20.57
CA ALA A 240 2.19 -22.45 20.17
C ALA A 240 1.16 -22.20 21.29
N LEU A 241 0.69 -23.24 21.97
CA LEU A 241 -0.24 -23.13 23.09
C LEU A 241 0.40 -22.42 24.30
N GLU A 242 1.65 -22.73 24.61
CA GLU A 242 2.44 -22.00 25.62
C GLU A 242 2.55 -20.52 25.25
N ALA A 243 2.92 -20.23 24.00
CA ALA A 243 3.05 -18.85 23.52
C ALA A 243 1.71 -18.09 23.52
N MET A 244 0.57 -18.75 23.28
CA MET A 244 -0.76 -18.12 23.44
C MET A 244 -1.04 -17.71 24.89
N LEU A 245 -0.64 -18.53 25.87
CA LEU A 245 -0.78 -18.21 27.29
C LEU A 245 0.14 -17.04 27.67
N ASP A 246 1.36 -17.03 27.14
CA ASP A 246 2.30 -15.92 27.33
C ASP A 246 1.75 -14.63 26.76
N VAL A 247 1.22 -14.61 25.53
CA VAL A 247 0.61 -13.40 24.94
C VAL A 247 -0.55 -12.87 25.79
N ARG A 248 -1.35 -13.77 26.39
CA ARG A 248 -2.47 -13.39 27.27
C ARG A 248 -2.01 -12.86 28.63
N THR A 249 -0.87 -13.31 29.14
CA THR A 249 -0.39 -13.00 30.49
C THR A 249 0.70 -11.92 30.51
N ALA A 250 1.67 -12.00 29.60
CA ALA A 250 2.72 -11.03 29.35
C ALA A 250 2.17 -9.84 28.55
N ARG A 251 1.36 -9.02 29.22
CA ARG A 251 1.17 -7.65 28.75
C ARG A 251 2.57 -7.00 28.74
N PHE A 252 2.98 -6.46 27.59
CA PHE A 252 4.03 -5.42 27.43
C PHE A 252 5.48 -5.80 27.09
N SER A 253 5.88 -7.04 26.78
CA SER A 253 7.26 -7.26 26.29
C SER A 253 7.35 -7.32 24.77
N ASN A 254 8.16 -6.44 24.17
CA ASN A 254 8.55 -6.51 22.75
C ASN A 254 9.34 -7.79 22.42
N SER A 255 9.85 -8.50 23.44
CA SER A 255 10.57 -9.76 23.26
C SER A 255 9.69 -10.93 22.78
N ILE A 256 8.37 -10.78 22.84
CA ILE A 256 7.46 -11.83 22.38
C ILE A 256 7.56 -11.99 20.85
N PHE A 257 7.81 -10.90 20.13
CA PHE A 257 7.93 -10.92 18.66
C PHE A 257 9.22 -11.58 18.15
N TYR A 258 10.12 -12.06 19.01
CA TYR A 258 11.22 -12.93 18.58
C TYR A 258 10.73 -14.34 18.20
N ASN A 259 9.59 -14.79 18.74
CA ASN A 259 9.04 -16.10 18.44
C ASN A 259 8.16 -16.03 17.17
N PRO A 260 8.52 -16.75 16.08
CA PRO A 260 7.77 -16.73 14.82
C PRO A 260 6.29 -17.13 14.94
N LEU A 261 5.93 -17.92 15.95
CA LEU A 261 4.56 -18.40 16.16
C LEU A 261 3.59 -17.31 16.64
N VAL A 262 4.11 -16.25 17.29
CA VAL A 262 3.35 -15.13 17.88
C VAL A 262 3.61 -13.80 17.20
N ARG A 263 4.67 -13.69 16.40
CA ARG A 263 5.03 -12.45 15.70
C ARG A 263 3.96 -12.11 14.66
N PRO A 264 3.28 -10.96 14.67
CA PRO A 264 2.33 -10.63 13.61
C PRO A 264 3.02 -10.38 12.25
N ARG A 265 2.31 -10.69 11.16
CA ARG A 265 2.77 -10.32 9.80
C ARG A 265 2.81 -8.79 9.65
N LEU A 266 3.60 -8.28 8.72
CA LEU A 266 3.63 -6.86 8.36
C LEU A 266 2.26 -6.45 7.80
N PRO A 267 1.66 -5.33 8.23
CA PRO A 267 0.38 -4.91 7.70
C PRO A 267 0.53 -4.35 6.27
N PRO A 268 -0.49 -4.50 5.40
CA PRO A 268 -0.45 -3.95 4.04
C PRO A 268 -0.58 -2.42 4.00
N ALA A 269 -0.98 -1.81 5.12
CA ALA A 269 -1.14 -0.38 5.30
C ALA A 269 -0.82 0.00 6.75
N ILE A 270 -0.47 1.27 6.97
CA ILE A 270 -0.17 1.84 8.29
C ILE A 270 -1.05 3.07 8.51
N LEU A 271 -1.55 3.25 9.73
CA LEU A 271 -2.28 4.47 10.11
C LEU A 271 -1.30 5.46 10.73
N PHE A 272 -1.18 6.65 10.13
CA PHE A 272 -0.34 7.72 10.65
C PHE A 272 -1.18 8.67 11.50
N ALA A 273 -0.60 9.15 12.60
CA ALA A 273 -1.15 10.21 13.45
C ALA A 273 -0.12 11.34 13.55
N ILE A 274 -0.42 12.47 12.92
CA ILE A 274 0.57 13.50 12.57
C ILE A 274 0.27 14.82 13.28
N GLY A 275 1.30 15.40 13.86
CA GLY A 275 1.29 16.70 14.50
C GLY A 275 0.20 16.84 15.56
N GLY A 276 -0.36 18.03 15.71
CA GLY A 276 -1.43 18.32 16.65
C GLY A 276 -0.98 19.20 17.82
N TRP A 277 -1.81 19.27 18.84
CA TRP A 277 -1.65 20.11 20.02
C TRP A 277 -1.45 19.24 21.26
N SER A 278 -0.32 19.41 21.94
CA SER A 278 0.07 18.65 23.12
C SER A 278 0.81 19.55 24.12
N GLY A 279 0.56 19.37 25.43
CA GLY A 279 1.30 20.10 26.47
C GLY A 279 1.18 21.64 26.42
N GLY A 280 0.20 22.18 25.70
CA GLY A 280 -0.01 23.63 25.55
C GLY A 280 0.60 24.24 24.29
N SER A 281 1.22 23.45 23.41
CA SER A 281 1.77 23.92 22.13
C SER A 281 1.55 22.91 21.00
N PRO A 282 1.71 23.32 19.73
CA PRO A 282 1.79 22.40 18.61
C PRO A 282 2.96 21.42 18.74
N THR A 283 2.83 20.25 18.12
CA THR A 283 3.89 19.24 17.99
C THR A 283 4.04 18.84 16.52
N ASN A 284 5.22 18.36 16.14
CA ASN A 284 5.51 17.71 14.85
C ASN A 284 5.55 16.17 14.98
N GLY A 285 5.17 15.62 16.14
CA GLY A 285 5.24 14.18 16.39
C GLY A 285 4.44 13.38 15.36
N ILE A 286 5.06 12.31 14.85
CA ILE A 286 4.43 11.35 13.95
C ILE A 286 4.50 9.98 14.59
N GLU A 287 3.34 9.38 14.79
CA GLU A 287 3.23 8.01 15.25
C GLU A 287 2.55 7.17 14.16
N ALA A 288 3.15 6.03 13.85
CA ALA A 288 2.72 5.05 12.88
C ALA A 288 2.12 3.84 13.62
N TYR A 289 0.88 3.49 13.31
CA TYR A 289 0.16 2.40 13.95
C TYR A 289 0.15 1.14 13.10
N ASP A 290 0.82 0.11 13.61
CA ASP A 290 0.80 -1.25 13.07
C ASP A 290 -0.45 -1.98 13.58
N VAL A 291 -1.49 -2.03 12.74
CA VAL A 291 -2.78 -2.65 13.06
C VAL A 291 -2.69 -4.15 13.34
N ARG A 292 -1.69 -4.85 12.78
CA ARG A 292 -1.48 -6.28 13.02
C ARG A 292 -0.79 -6.53 14.35
N ALA A 293 0.08 -5.62 14.78
CA ALA A 293 0.77 -5.70 16.05
C ALA A 293 0.05 -5.00 17.22
N ASP A 294 -0.96 -4.17 16.94
CA ASP A 294 -1.62 -3.29 17.93
C ASP A 294 -0.58 -2.42 18.66
N ARG A 295 0.28 -1.75 17.88
CA ARG A 295 1.40 -0.94 18.39
C ARG A 295 1.61 0.33 17.58
N TRP A 296 1.95 1.38 18.31
CA TRP A 296 2.47 2.63 17.75
C TRP A 296 4.00 2.58 17.68
N VAL A 297 4.54 3.21 16.63
CA VAL A 297 5.97 3.42 16.41
C VAL A 297 6.17 4.91 16.17
N ASN A 298 7.09 5.53 16.90
CA ASN A 298 7.46 6.92 16.65
C ASN A 298 8.34 7.00 15.41
N VAL A 299 7.87 7.73 14.40
CA VAL A 299 8.53 7.92 13.10
C VAL A 299 8.71 9.42 12.81
N THR A 300 8.85 10.20 13.88
CA THR A 300 9.01 11.65 13.80
C THR A 300 10.34 12.01 13.17
N GLU A 301 10.29 12.79 12.10
CA GLU A 301 11.47 13.42 11.50
C GLU A 301 11.61 14.87 11.98
N ASN A 302 12.79 15.24 12.47
CA ASN A 302 13.01 16.52 13.16
C ASN A 302 13.10 17.75 12.23
N GLU A 303 13.02 17.56 10.92
CA GLU A 303 13.11 18.66 9.94
C GLU A 303 11.84 19.51 9.85
N GLU A 304 10.67 18.93 10.15
CA GLU A 304 9.38 19.60 9.99
C GLU A 304 8.98 20.41 11.24
N PRO A 305 8.59 21.69 11.10
CA PRO A 305 8.12 22.49 12.23
C PRO A 305 6.81 21.97 12.84
N PRO A 306 6.61 22.13 14.17
CA PRO A 306 5.37 21.76 14.84
C PRO A 306 4.12 22.44 14.27
N ARG A 307 3.04 21.66 14.07
CA ARG A 307 1.78 22.18 13.52
C ARG A 307 0.55 21.51 14.13
N ALA A 308 -0.49 22.30 14.39
CA ALA A 308 -1.80 21.82 14.82
C ALA A 308 -2.89 22.27 13.84
N TYR A 309 -4.05 21.59 13.82
CA TYR A 309 -5.22 21.95 13.00
C TYR A 309 -4.93 21.99 11.48
N HIS A 310 -3.93 21.23 11.04
CA HIS A 310 -3.61 20.98 9.64
C HIS A 310 -4.41 19.77 9.14
N GLY A 311 -4.55 19.62 7.83
CA GLY A 311 -5.01 18.37 7.21
C GLY A 311 -3.84 17.48 6.81
N ALA A 312 -4.03 16.15 6.84
CA ALA A 312 -3.07 15.20 6.27
C ALA A 312 -3.71 14.37 5.17
N ALA A 313 -2.96 14.12 4.10
CA ALA A 313 -3.37 13.28 2.98
C ALA A 313 -2.23 12.36 2.55
N PHE A 314 -2.52 11.13 2.16
CA PHE A 314 -1.56 10.24 1.50
C PHE A 314 -1.89 10.16 0.01
N LEU A 315 -0.90 10.41 -0.85
CA LEU A 315 -1.04 10.35 -2.30
C LEU A 315 0.32 10.09 -2.96
N ASN A 316 0.36 9.20 -3.94
CA ASN A 316 1.55 8.88 -4.75
C ASN A 316 2.82 8.59 -3.91
N GLY A 317 2.69 7.77 -2.86
CA GLY A 317 3.82 7.38 -2.00
C GLY A 317 4.26 8.44 -0.99
N SER A 318 3.55 9.56 -0.88
CA SER A 318 3.93 10.65 0.00
C SER A 318 2.78 11.12 0.89
N VAL A 319 3.13 11.65 2.05
CA VAL A 319 2.20 12.28 2.99
C VAL A 319 2.27 13.79 2.83
N TYR A 320 1.13 14.45 2.73
CA TYR A 320 1.02 15.90 2.59
C TYR A 320 0.40 16.49 3.85
N CYS A 321 1.14 17.40 4.50
CA CYS A 321 0.67 18.23 5.60
C CYS A 321 0.21 19.58 5.06
N VAL A 322 -1.10 19.84 5.08
CA VAL A 322 -1.74 20.98 4.41
C VAL A 322 -2.20 22.00 5.45
N GLY A 323 -1.64 23.21 5.40
CA GLY A 323 -1.99 24.31 6.29
C GLY A 323 -1.67 24.03 7.76
N GLY A 324 -2.48 24.60 8.66
CA GLY A 324 -2.34 24.46 10.11
C GLY A 324 -1.94 25.76 10.81
N PHE A 325 -1.50 25.61 12.05
CA PHE A 325 -1.21 26.70 12.99
C PHE A 325 -0.08 26.31 13.95
N ASP A 326 0.87 27.22 14.18
CA ASP A 326 2.04 27.02 15.07
C ASP A 326 1.97 27.76 16.41
N SER A 327 0.81 28.33 16.77
CA SER A 327 0.56 29.27 17.88
C SER A 327 0.71 30.75 17.53
N ILE A 328 1.24 31.07 16.35
CA ILE A 328 1.46 32.44 15.89
C ILE A 328 0.72 32.68 14.58
N GLU A 329 0.96 31.84 13.57
CA GLU A 329 0.56 32.08 12.18
C GLU A 329 -0.34 30.97 11.64
N GLN A 330 -1.32 31.32 10.81
CA GLN A 330 -2.07 30.36 10.01
C GLN A 330 -1.33 30.12 8.69
N PHE A 331 -1.13 28.84 8.36
CA PHE A 331 -0.32 28.47 7.22
C PHE A 331 -1.14 28.26 5.95
N SER A 332 -0.62 28.76 4.82
CA SER A 332 -0.97 28.31 3.48
C SER A 332 -0.01 27.25 2.95
N THR A 333 1.12 27.03 3.64
CA THR A 333 2.17 26.12 3.21
C THR A 333 1.72 24.66 3.26
N VAL A 334 2.32 23.88 2.38
CA VAL A 334 2.08 22.45 2.24
C VAL A 334 3.42 21.76 2.21
N HIS A 335 3.65 20.85 3.14
CA HIS A 335 4.87 20.04 3.16
C HIS A 335 4.55 18.60 2.80
N LYS A 336 5.31 18.08 1.84
CA LYS A 336 5.27 16.73 1.33
C LYS A 336 6.40 15.93 2.00
N PHE A 337 6.04 14.85 2.68
CA PHE A 337 6.97 13.85 3.21
C PHE A 337 7.02 12.65 2.28
N ASP A 338 8.19 12.42 1.71
CA ASP A 338 8.48 11.23 0.91
C ASP A 338 8.87 10.08 1.84
N LEU A 339 8.10 8.99 1.81
CA LEU A 339 8.28 7.85 2.71
C LEU A 339 9.41 6.91 2.26
N ASP A 340 9.87 7.00 1.01
CA ASP A 340 10.99 6.19 0.54
C ASP A 340 12.32 6.88 0.86
N THR A 341 12.38 8.21 0.69
CA THR A 341 13.61 8.99 0.90
C THR A 341 13.73 9.61 2.29
N HIS A 342 12.66 9.59 3.10
CA HIS A 342 12.58 10.24 4.42
C HIS A 342 12.90 11.73 4.37
N THR A 343 12.41 12.43 3.35
CA THR A 343 12.68 13.87 3.17
C THR A 343 11.40 14.67 3.12
N TRP A 344 11.42 15.82 3.80
CA TRP A 344 10.38 16.83 3.68
C TRP A 344 10.69 17.82 2.56
N GLN A 345 9.66 18.19 1.81
CA GLN A 345 9.73 19.19 0.76
C GLN A 345 8.51 20.11 0.81
N GLU A 346 8.74 21.42 0.77
CA GLU A 346 7.66 22.38 0.51
C GLU A 346 7.22 22.32 -0.95
N VAL A 347 5.93 22.09 -1.15
CA VAL A 347 5.26 22.15 -2.45
C VAL A 347 4.49 23.47 -2.58
N ALA A 348 3.84 23.72 -3.71
CA ALA A 348 3.13 24.99 -3.91
C ALA A 348 2.15 25.27 -2.76
N PRO A 349 2.15 26.50 -2.21
CA PRO A 349 1.25 26.87 -1.13
C PRO A 349 -0.18 27.04 -1.67
N MET A 350 -1.15 26.89 -0.78
CA MET A 350 -2.55 27.23 -1.02
C MET A 350 -2.71 28.73 -1.29
N HIS A 351 -3.82 29.11 -1.94
CA HIS A 351 -4.18 30.52 -2.15
C HIS A 351 -4.55 31.22 -0.84
N SER A 352 -5.20 30.49 0.06
CA SER A 352 -5.57 30.98 1.39
C SER A 352 -4.77 30.26 2.47
N SER A 353 -4.41 30.98 3.53
CA SER A 353 -3.97 30.35 4.77
C SER A 353 -5.15 29.64 5.42
N ARG A 354 -4.95 28.42 5.92
CA ARG A 354 -6.03 27.63 6.52
C ARG A 354 -5.52 26.85 7.72
N CYS A 355 -6.01 27.19 8.90
CA CYS A 355 -6.06 26.24 10.02
C CYS A 355 -7.51 25.74 10.22
N TYR A 356 -7.68 24.61 10.91
CA TYR A 356 -8.95 23.88 10.99
C TYR A 356 -9.49 23.47 9.61
N VAL A 357 -8.57 23.20 8.69
CA VAL A 357 -8.85 22.88 7.28
C VAL A 357 -9.34 21.45 7.14
N SER A 358 -10.30 21.23 6.24
CA SER A 358 -10.75 19.89 5.84
C SER A 358 -10.01 19.44 4.59
N VAL A 359 -9.39 18.27 4.61
CA VAL A 359 -8.57 17.73 3.51
C VAL A 359 -8.97 16.30 3.14
N THR A 360 -9.11 16.03 1.85
CA THR A 360 -9.34 14.67 1.33
C THR A 360 -8.66 14.48 -0.02
N VAL A 361 -8.46 13.22 -0.40
CA VAL A 361 -7.96 12.82 -1.72
C VAL A 361 -9.09 12.30 -2.58
N MET A 362 -9.14 12.68 -3.85
CA MET A 362 -10.07 12.15 -4.84
C MET A 362 -9.47 12.28 -6.25
N ASP A 363 -9.52 11.21 -7.02
CA ASP A 363 -9.08 11.16 -8.43
C ASP A 363 -7.67 11.72 -8.69
N GLY A 364 -6.72 11.46 -7.77
CA GLY A 364 -5.34 11.92 -7.89
C GLY A 364 -5.11 13.39 -7.50
N TYR A 365 -6.11 14.07 -6.94
CA TYR A 365 -6.01 15.43 -6.43
C TYR A 365 -6.18 15.46 -4.90
N ILE A 366 -5.54 16.45 -4.26
CA ILE A 366 -5.76 16.77 -2.85
C ILE A 366 -6.68 17.98 -2.79
N TYR A 367 -7.80 17.88 -2.08
CA TYR A 367 -8.76 18.97 -1.90
C TYR A 367 -8.59 19.58 -0.51
N ALA A 368 -8.53 20.90 -0.42
CA ALA A 368 -8.50 21.66 0.82
C ALA A 368 -9.68 22.63 0.86
N MET A 369 -10.50 22.53 1.91
CA MET A 369 -11.78 23.24 1.99
C MET A 369 -11.96 23.87 3.36
N GLY A 370 -12.53 25.09 3.37
CA GLY A 370 -12.87 25.81 4.58
C GLY A 370 -11.66 26.19 5.43
N GLY A 371 -11.82 26.15 6.74
CA GLY A 371 -10.82 26.58 7.73
C GLY A 371 -10.94 28.04 8.15
N TYR A 372 -9.87 28.55 8.74
CA TYR A 372 -9.71 29.90 9.23
C TYR A 372 -8.35 30.45 8.82
N ASP A 373 -8.33 31.67 8.27
CA ASP A 373 -7.11 32.32 7.79
C ASP A 373 -6.49 33.30 8.80
N GLY A 374 -7.06 33.41 10.00
CA GLY A 374 -6.67 34.39 11.03
C GLY A 374 -7.61 35.61 11.09
N HIS A 375 -8.50 35.78 10.11
CA HIS A 375 -9.50 36.84 10.06
C HIS A 375 -10.91 36.30 9.84
N ASP A 376 -11.12 35.53 8.76
CA ASP A 376 -12.42 35.04 8.31
C ASP A 376 -12.49 33.50 8.32
N ARG A 377 -13.67 32.97 8.68
CA ARG A 377 -13.98 31.57 8.41
C ARG A 377 -14.26 31.42 6.93
N LEU A 378 -13.64 30.43 6.30
CA LEU A 378 -13.65 30.32 4.85
C LEU A 378 -14.78 29.41 4.37
N GLU A 379 -15.47 29.82 3.31
CA GLU A 379 -16.29 28.97 2.44
C GLU A 379 -15.52 28.47 1.20
N THR A 380 -14.34 29.04 0.94
CA THR A 380 -13.56 28.75 -0.27
C THR A 380 -12.96 27.35 -0.22
N ALA A 381 -12.73 26.79 -1.40
CA ALA A 381 -12.11 25.50 -1.58
C ALA A 381 -11.13 25.53 -2.75
N GLU A 382 -10.10 24.69 -2.67
CA GLU A 382 -9.08 24.55 -3.71
C GLU A 382 -8.61 23.11 -3.81
N ARG A 383 -8.09 22.74 -4.99
CA ARG A 383 -7.51 21.42 -5.23
C ARG A 383 -6.08 21.53 -5.73
N TYR A 384 -5.24 20.61 -5.30
CA TYR A 384 -3.84 20.50 -5.67
C TYR A 384 -3.64 19.35 -6.65
N HIS A 385 -2.89 19.63 -7.71
CA HIS A 385 -2.44 18.65 -8.68
C HIS A 385 -0.95 18.34 -8.43
N PRO A 386 -0.59 17.12 -7.96
CA PRO A 386 0.80 16.77 -7.68
C PRO A 386 1.73 16.88 -8.90
N GLU A 387 1.30 16.37 -10.06
CA GLU A 387 2.13 16.37 -11.29
C GLU A 387 2.52 17.78 -11.76
N THR A 388 1.66 18.77 -11.61
CA THR A 388 1.96 20.15 -12.02
C THR A 388 2.42 21.03 -10.85
N ASN A 389 2.38 20.51 -9.62
CA ASN A 389 2.66 21.26 -8.40
C ASN A 389 1.87 22.58 -8.33
N GLN A 390 0.55 22.52 -8.55
CA GLN A 390 -0.32 23.71 -8.60
C GLN A 390 -1.62 23.51 -7.86
N TRP A 391 -2.03 24.56 -7.14
CA TRP A 391 -3.38 24.70 -6.60
C TRP A 391 -4.29 25.39 -7.60
N THR A 392 -5.57 25.02 -7.62
CA THR A 392 -6.61 25.67 -8.40
C THR A 392 -7.83 25.86 -7.52
N LEU A 393 -8.35 27.08 -7.44
CA LEU A 393 -9.61 27.37 -6.78
C LEU A 393 -10.75 26.60 -7.47
N ILE A 394 -11.63 26.00 -6.69
CA ILE A 394 -12.86 25.37 -7.16
C ILE A 394 -14.06 26.17 -6.63
N ALA A 395 -15.28 25.77 -7.00
CA ALA A 395 -16.48 26.42 -6.47
C ALA A 395 -16.46 26.49 -4.92
N SER A 396 -16.87 27.64 -4.38
CA SER A 396 -17.03 27.83 -2.94
C SER A 396 -18.24 27.06 -2.42
N MET A 397 -18.15 26.64 -1.16
CA MET A 397 -19.27 26.07 -0.41
C MET A 397 -20.36 27.12 -0.16
N HIS A 398 -21.55 26.66 0.20
CA HIS A 398 -22.67 27.54 0.60
C HIS A 398 -22.48 28.11 2.01
N GLU A 399 -21.76 27.40 2.87
CA GLU A 399 -21.50 27.79 4.27
C GLU A 399 -20.01 27.98 4.55
N GLN A 400 -19.71 28.91 5.45
CA GLN A 400 -18.37 29.06 6.03
C GLN A 400 -18.12 27.98 7.08
N ARG A 401 -17.00 27.27 6.97
CA ARG A 401 -16.76 26.07 7.79
C ARG A 401 -15.31 25.99 8.25
N SER A 402 -15.05 26.36 9.50
CA SER A 402 -13.87 25.86 10.24
C SER A 402 -14.23 24.62 11.05
N ASP A 403 -13.25 23.82 11.46
CA ASP A 403 -13.47 22.66 12.35
C ASP A 403 -14.48 21.65 11.78
N ALA A 404 -14.72 21.69 10.47
CA ALA A 404 -15.44 20.66 9.75
C ALA A 404 -14.51 19.48 9.44
N SER A 405 -15.07 18.41 8.93
CA SER A 405 -14.29 17.31 8.36
C SER A 405 -14.96 16.82 7.10
N CYS A 406 -14.17 16.21 6.22
CA CYS A 406 -14.61 15.78 4.92
C CYS A 406 -14.08 14.39 4.57
N THR A 407 -14.69 13.78 3.56
CA THR A 407 -14.23 12.52 2.98
C THR A 407 -14.66 12.44 1.52
N SER A 408 -14.01 11.58 0.74
CA SER A 408 -14.42 11.26 -0.62
C SER A 408 -15.17 9.93 -0.66
N LEU A 409 -16.24 9.87 -1.44
CA LEU A 409 -17.02 8.66 -1.65
C LEU A 409 -17.66 8.71 -3.04
N ARG A 410 -17.47 7.66 -3.85
CA ARG A 410 -18.08 7.50 -5.19
C ARG A 410 -17.86 8.73 -6.11
N GLY A 411 -16.62 9.22 -6.19
CA GLY A 411 -16.23 10.34 -7.06
C GLY A 411 -16.79 11.71 -6.63
N LYS A 412 -17.19 11.85 -5.37
CA LYS A 412 -17.65 13.11 -4.79
C LYS A 412 -16.99 13.36 -3.45
N VAL A 413 -16.92 14.63 -3.05
CA VAL A 413 -16.45 15.03 -1.71
C VAL A 413 -17.63 15.44 -0.85
N TYR A 414 -17.67 14.94 0.37
CA TYR A 414 -18.68 15.27 1.38
C TYR A 414 -18.00 16.01 2.52
N ILE A 415 -18.54 17.17 2.91
CA ILE A 415 -18.08 17.93 4.07
C ILE A 415 -19.24 18.11 5.04
N CYS A 416 -18.99 17.89 6.33
CA CYS A 416 -20.03 17.89 7.34
C CYS A 416 -19.66 18.75 8.54
N GLY A 417 -20.66 19.48 9.05
CA GLY A 417 -20.55 20.25 10.29
C GLY A 417 -19.57 21.42 10.17
N GLY A 418 -18.84 21.65 11.26
CA GLY A 418 -17.95 22.79 11.45
C GLY A 418 -18.57 23.93 12.25
N PHE A 419 -17.90 25.07 12.19
CA PHE A 419 -18.23 26.31 12.89
C PHE A 419 -18.10 27.49 11.91
N ASN A 420 -19.15 28.30 11.79
CA ASN A 420 -19.24 29.43 10.87
C ASN A 420 -18.87 30.78 11.50
N GLY A 421 -18.28 30.77 12.71
CA GLY A 421 -18.01 32.00 13.46
C GLY A 421 -19.08 32.36 14.48
N ASN A 422 -20.32 31.87 14.29
CA ASN A 422 -21.45 32.13 15.20
C ASN A 422 -21.91 30.86 15.93
N GLU A 423 -22.10 29.76 15.21
CA GLU A 423 -22.64 28.52 15.76
C GLU A 423 -22.01 27.26 15.16
N CYS A 424 -22.12 26.15 15.90
CA CYS A 424 -21.78 24.82 15.39
C CYS A 424 -22.83 24.38 14.39
N LEU A 425 -22.41 23.81 13.26
CA LEU A 425 -23.27 23.46 12.14
C LEU A 425 -23.72 22.00 12.21
N SER A 426 -24.97 21.74 11.82
CA SER A 426 -25.48 20.39 11.50
C SER A 426 -25.61 20.17 9.98
N THR A 427 -25.44 21.22 9.18
CA THR A 427 -25.52 21.15 7.72
C THR A 427 -24.32 20.40 7.15
N ALA A 428 -24.54 19.78 5.99
CA ALA A 428 -23.51 19.08 5.24
C ALA A 428 -23.70 19.37 3.75
N GLU A 429 -22.60 19.27 2.99
CA GLU A 429 -22.57 19.59 1.56
C GLU A 429 -21.80 18.52 0.79
N CYS A 430 -22.18 18.34 -0.47
CA CYS A 430 -21.56 17.43 -1.41
C CYS A 430 -21.04 18.22 -2.62
N TYR A 431 -19.75 18.07 -2.91
CA TYR A 431 -19.11 18.60 -4.12
C TYR A 431 -19.12 17.57 -5.23
N ASN A 432 -19.50 18.00 -6.43
CA ASN A 432 -19.39 17.21 -7.65
C ASN A 432 -18.31 17.82 -8.57
N PRO A 433 -17.17 17.12 -8.78
CA PRO A 433 -16.06 17.63 -9.59
C PRO A 433 -16.43 17.80 -11.08
N GLU A 434 -17.38 17.00 -11.60
CA GLU A 434 -17.81 17.07 -13.01
C GLU A 434 -18.56 18.38 -13.33
N THR A 435 -19.28 18.90 -12.33
CA THR A 435 -20.07 20.13 -12.50
C THR A 435 -19.42 21.35 -11.84
N ASP A 436 -18.37 21.14 -11.04
CA ASP A 436 -17.77 22.13 -10.16
C ASP A 436 -18.83 22.87 -9.32
N GLN A 437 -19.64 22.11 -8.57
CA GLN A 437 -20.73 22.66 -7.76
C GLN A 437 -20.85 21.95 -6.41
N TRP A 438 -21.18 22.74 -5.40
CA TRP A 438 -21.60 22.25 -4.08
C TRP A 438 -23.12 22.18 -3.99
N THR A 439 -23.62 21.10 -3.38
CA THR A 439 -25.05 20.89 -3.12
C THR A 439 -25.25 20.61 -1.64
N LEU A 440 -26.16 21.34 -0.99
CA LEU A 440 -26.61 21.01 0.37
C LEU A 440 -27.30 19.64 0.36
N ILE A 441 -26.90 18.76 1.27
CA ILE A 441 -27.52 17.45 1.50
C ILE A 441 -28.33 17.48 2.80
N ALA A 442 -29.02 16.38 3.14
CA ALA A 442 -29.71 16.25 4.42
C ALA A 442 -28.80 16.65 5.59
N SER A 443 -29.37 17.40 6.55
CA SER A 443 -28.63 17.80 7.75
C SER A 443 -28.53 16.66 8.75
N MET A 444 -27.41 16.61 9.48
CA MET A 444 -27.22 15.69 10.60
C MET A 444 -28.23 15.98 11.72
N GLY A 445 -28.51 14.98 12.57
CA GLY A 445 -29.38 15.16 13.73
C GLY A 445 -28.75 16.02 14.83
N ASN A 446 -27.41 16.12 14.86
CA ASN A 446 -26.67 16.94 15.81
C ASN A 446 -25.75 17.95 15.12
N ARG A 447 -25.56 19.11 15.76
CA ARG A 447 -24.53 20.08 15.40
C ARG A 447 -23.16 19.57 15.86
N ARG A 448 -22.12 19.73 15.04
CA ARG A 448 -20.80 19.14 15.28
C ARG A 448 -19.70 20.03 14.72
N SER A 449 -18.85 20.60 15.58
CA SER A 449 -17.53 21.14 15.22
C SER A 449 -16.41 20.27 15.81
N GLY A 450 -15.22 20.28 15.21
CA GLY A 450 -14.13 19.38 15.58
C GLY A 450 -14.53 17.92 15.37
N ILE A 451 -15.34 17.68 14.35
CA ILE A 451 -15.95 16.40 13.99
C ILE A 451 -14.95 15.53 13.22
N GLY A 452 -15.04 14.21 13.34
CA GLY A 452 -14.39 13.28 12.40
C GLY A 452 -15.37 12.79 11.34
N VAL A 453 -15.04 12.94 10.06
CA VAL A 453 -15.84 12.44 8.93
C VAL A 453 -15.01 11.47 8.09
N VAL A 454 -15.56 10.31 7.77
CA VAL A 454 -14.87 9.29 6.95
C VAL A 454 -15.84 8.43 6.15
N ALA A 455 -15.44 8.05 4.94
CA ALA A 455 -16.17 7.08 4.13
C ALA A 455 -15.90 5.67 4.68
N TYR A 456 -16.96 4.94 5.00
CA TYR A 456 -16.87 3.58 5.51
C TYR A 456 -18.11 2.78 5.11
N ALA A 457 -17.91 1.54 4.64
CA ALA A 457 -18.98 0.64 4.20
C ALA A 457 -20.05 1.34 3.31
N ASP A 458 -19.60 2.05 2.27
CA ASP A 458 -20.45 2.79 1.31
C ASP A 458 -21.31 3.93 1.89
N HIS A 459 -20.99 4.40 3.09
CA HIS A 459 -21.65 5.51 3.76
C HIS A 459 -20.64 6.58 4.21
N VAL A 460 -21.13 7.79 4.49
CA VAL A 460 -20.32 8.85 5.12
C VAL A 460 -20.62 8.88 6.61
N PHE A 461 -19.63 8.53 7.44
CA PHE A 461 -19.76 8.53 8.89
C PHE A 461 -19.37 9.89 9.46
N ALA A 462 -20.19 10.41 10.38
CA ALA A 462 -20.01 11.66 11.11
C ALA A 462 -19.92 11.35 12.60
N VAL A 463 -18.71 11.44 13.16
CA VAL A 463 -18.38 10.91 14.49
C VAL A 463 -17.96 12.03 15.44
N GLY A 464 -18.45 11.99 16.68
CA GLY A 464 -18.01 12.88 17.76
C GLY A 464 -18.23 14.37 17.48
N GLY A 465 -17.28 15.18 17.94
CA GLY A 465 -17.29 16.64 17.80
C GLY A 465 -17.91 17.35 19.01
N PHE A 466 -18.13 18.65 18.86
CA PHE A 466 -18.69 19.56 19.86
C PHE A 466 -19.97 20.21 19.30
N ASN A 467 -21.06 20.18 20.06
CA ASN A 467 -22.36 20.69 19.61
C ASN A 467 -22.66 22.13 20.04
N GLY A 468 -21.67 22.84 20.60
CA GLY A 468 -21.85 24.15 21.24
C GLY A 468 -22.03 24.08 22.75
N THR A 469 -22.29 22.90 23.31
CA THR A 469 -22.43 22.70 24.77
C THR A 469 -21.60 21.53 25.28
N ASN A 470 -21.69 20.37 24.64
CA ASN A 470 -21.07 19.12 25.06
C ASN A 470 -20.20 18.54 23.95
N ARG A 471 -19.14 17.83 24.33
CA ARG A 471 -18.41 16.95 23.42
C ARG A 471 -19.24 15.68 23.25
N LEU A 472 -19.32 15.20 22.02
CA LEU A 472 -20.18 14.10 21.63
C LEU A 472 -19.37 12.81 21.54
N ARG A 473 -20.01 11.71 21.93
CA ARG A 473 -19.60 10.34 21.56
C ARG A 473 -20.47 9.74 20.46
N SER A 474 -21.62 10.37 20.18
CA SER A 474 -22.57 9.89 19.17
C SER A 474 -21.97 9.91 17.78
N ALA A 475 -22.38 8.97 16.95
CA ALA A 475 -22.05 8.91 15.54
C ALA A 475 -23.31 8.72 14.69
N GLU A 476 -23.28 9.24 13.48
CA GLU A 476 -24.36 9.14 12.49
C GLU A 476 -23.75 8.76 11.14
N ALA A 477 -24.46 7.97 10.33
CA ALA A 477 -24.02 7.58 9.00
C ALA A 477 -25.01 8.07 7.94
N TYR A 478 -24.49 8.69 6.89
CA TYR A 478 -25.25 9.20 5.76
C TYR A 478 -25.24 8.22 4.60
N ASN A 479 -26.42 7.96 4.04
CA ASN A 479 -26.59 7.15 2.84
C ASN A 479 -26.80 8.06 1.61
N PRO A 480 -25.83 8.13 0.69
CA PRO A 480 -25.94 8.98 -0.51
C PRO A 480 -27.06 8.61 -1.47
N ASN A 481 -27.59 7.37 -1.41
CA ASN A 481 -28.66 6.93 -2.30
C ASN A 481 -30.03 7.39 -1.83
N THR A 482 -30.22 7.56 -0.51
CA THR A 482 -31.49 7.95 0.09
C THR A 482 -31.51 9.38 0.60
N ASP A 483 -30.36 10.06 0.63
CA ASP A 483 -30.18 11.39 1.22
C ASP A 483 -30.71 11.45 2.67
N THR A 484 -30.27 10.49 3.49
CA THR A 484 -30.68 10.40 4.89
C THR A 484 -29.53 10.02 5.81
N TRP A 485 -29.59 10.57 7.03
CA TRP A 485 -28.74 10.18 8.15
C TRP A 485 -29.44 9.17 9.05
N HIS A 486 -28.69 8.24 9.61
CA HIS A 486 -29.16 7.34 10.65
C HIS A 486 -28.14 7.25 11.79
N SER A 487 -28.63 7.07 13.02
CA SER A 487 -27.76 6.88 14.18
C SER A 487 -27.04 5.53 14.06
N VAL A 488 -25.76 5.53 14.40
CA VAL A 488 -24.95 4.31 14.57
C VAL A 488 -24.47 4.23 16.03
N PRO A 489 -23.92 3.08 16.48
CA PRO A 489 -23.38 2.94 17.82
C PRO A 489 -22.42 4.08 18.18
N SER A 490 -22.50 4.55 19.42
CA SER A 490 -21.65 5.64 19.92
C SER A 490 -20.28 5.14 20.33
N MET A 491 -19.26 5.98 20.18
CA MET A 491 -17.93 5.79 20.78
C MET A 491 -18.05 5.54 22.28
N LEU A 492 -17.00 4.98 22.88
CA LEU A 492 -16.86 4.79 24.32
C LEU A 492 -16.72 6.15 25.02
N ASN A 493 -15.88 7.04 24.47
CA ASN A 493 -15.58 8.33 25.07
C ASN A 493 -15.94 9.53 24.17
N PRO A 494 -16.42 10.65 24.73
CA PRO A 494 -16.68 11.87 23.96
C PRO A 494 -15.38 12.57 23.59
N ARG A 495 -15.27 13.04 22.33
CA ARG A 495 -14.06 13.73 21.83
C ARG A 495 -14.38 14.69 20.69
N SER A 496 -13.56 15.74 20.56
CA SER A 496 -13.50 16.65 19.41
C SER A 496 -12.05 16.85 18.97
N ASN A 497 -11.80 17.30 17.73
CA ASN A 497 -10.46 17.56 17.20
C ASN A 497 -9.54 16.33 17.28
N PHE A 498 -10.05 15.17 16.88
CA PHE A 498 -9.33 13.89 16.87
C PHE A 498 -9.02 13.48 15.41
N GLY A 499 -8.05 12.59 15.23
CA GLY A 499 -7.79 11.97 13.94
C GLY A 499 -8.79 10.84 13.66
N ILE A 500 -9.23 10.68 12.41
CA ILE A 500 -10.14 9.61 12.00
C ILE A 500 -9.63 8.96 10.71
N ALA A 501 -9.74 7.64 10.61
CA ALA A 501 -9.36 6.90 9.41
C ALA A 501 -10.03 5.52 9.37
N VAL A 502 -10.10 4.91 8.19
CA VAL A 502 -10.48 3.50 8.04
C VAL A 502 -9.27 2.70 7.59
N ILE A 503 -8.90 1.69 8.37
CA ILE A 503 -7.81 0.76 8.06
C ILE A 503 -8.24 -0.65 8.46
N ASP A 504 -7.92 -1.64 7.63
CA ASP A 504 -8.24 -3.05 7.88
C ASP A 504 -9.73 -3.26 8.22
N GLU A 505 -10.59 -2.69 7.37
CA GLU A 505 -12.06 -2.77 7.46
C GLU A 505 -12.67 -2.25 8.77
N ARG A 506 -11.92 -1.45 9.54
CA ARG A 506 -12.37 -0.84 10.79
C ARG A 506 -12.15 0.66 10.79
N LEU A 507 -13.07 1.40 11.41
CA LEU A 507 -12.98 2.85 11.58
C LEU A 507 -12.24 3.15 12.89
N PHE A 508 -11.14 3.88 12.84
CA PHE A 508 -10.36 4.31 14.00
C PHE A 508 -10.59 5.79 14.31
N VAL A 509 -10.68 6.12 15.60
CA VAL A 509 -10.61 7.47 16.13
C VAL A 509 -9.42 7.60 17.08
N VAL A 510 -8.60 8.61 16.88
CA VAL A 510 -7.26 8.70 17.44
C VAL A 510 -7.10 10.04 18.19
N GLY A 511 -6.87 9.97 19.50
CA GLY A 511 -6.65 11.14 20.33
C GLY A 511 -7.85 12.09 20.40
N GLY A 512 -7.57 13.40 20.50
CA GLY A 512 -8.58 14.45 20.56
C GLY A 512 -8.62 15.18 21.89
N PHE A 513 -9.68 15.97 22.07
CA PHE A 513 -9.98 16.71 23.29
C PHE A 513 -11.29 16.22 23.90
N ASN A 514 -11.23 15.71 25.13
CA ASN A 514 -12.37 15.07 25.80
C ASN A 514 -13.29 16.06 26.55
N GLY A 515 -12.96 17.35 26.55
CA GLY A 515 -13.65 18.38 27.31
C GLY A 515 -12.84 18.94 28.48
N PHE A 516 -11.85 18.20 28.95
CA PHE A 516 -10.98 18.60 30.06
C PHE A 516 -9.51 18.68 29.63
N THR A 517 -9.03 17.67 28.89
CA THR A 517 -7.64 17.53 28.47
C THR A 517 -7.57 16.94 27.06
N THR A 518 -6.39 17.05 26.44
CA THR A 518 -6.04 16.18 25.32
C THR A 518 -6.01 14.73 25.79
N THR A 519 -6.32 13.80 24.88
CA THR A 519 -6.27 12.36 25.13
C THR A 519 -5.35 11.65 24.15
N PHE A 520 -4.77 10.54 24.59
CA PHE A 520 -4.05 9.57 23.76
C PHE A 520 -4.94 8.38 23.35
N ASP A 521 -6.19 8.34 23.84
CA ASP A 521 -7.07 7.19 23.69
C ASP A 521 -7.34 6.89 22.22
N VAL A 522 -7.31 5.61 21.86
CA VAL A 522 -7.67 5.14 20.52
C VAL A 522 -8.84 4.17 20.61
N GLU A 523 -9.87 4.40 19.80
CA GLU A 523 -11.02 3.51 19.70
C GLU A 523 -11.21 3.09 18.24
N CYS A 524 -11.72 1.88 18.03
CA CYS A 524 -12.10 1.42 16.71
C CYS A 524 -13.52 0.84 16.69
N TYR A 525 -14.20 1.05 15.58
CA TYR A 525 -15.54 0.55 15.29
C TYR A 525 -15.48 -0.54 14.24
N ASP A 526 -16.07 -1.68 14.57
CA ASP A 526 -16.29 -2.80 13.67
C ASP A 526 -17.76 -2.81 13.26
N ILE A 527 -18.03 -2.61 11.96
CA ILE A 527 -19.40 -2.56 11.46
C ILE A 527 -20.09 -3.92 11.44
N GLU A 528 -19.34 -5.02 11.32
CA GLU A 528 -19.90 -6.37 11.32
C GLU A 528 -20.35 -6.75 12.74
N ALA A 529 -19.55 -6.41 13.75
CA ALA A 529 -19.91 -6.58 15.15
C ALA A 529 -20.93 -5.54 15.63
N GLY A 530 -20.94 -4.34 15.04
CA GLY A 530 -21.76 -3.21 15.48
C GLY A 530 -21.28 -2.63 16.81
N GLU A 531 -19.99 -2.72 17.11
CA GLU A 531 -19.43 -2.38 18.42
C GLU A 531 -18.17 -1.51 18.32
N TRP A 532 -18.01 -0.62 19.30
CA TRP A 532 -16.78 0.12 19.53
C TRP A 532 -15.93 -0.61 20.57
N SER A 533 -14.63 -0.67 20.33
CA SER A 533 -13.64 -1.23 21.27
C SER A 533 -12.42 -0.33 21.37
N GLY A 534 -11.67 -0.46 22.46
CA GLY A 534 -10.38 0.23 22.61
C GLY A 534 -9.30 -0.45 21.78
N ALA A 535 -8.47 0.33 21.11
CA ALA A 535 -7.22 -0.11 20.50
C ALA A 535 -6.04 0.36 21.35
N ARG A 536 -4.80 0.04 20.95
CA ARG A 536 -3.63 0.58 21.64
C ARG A 536 -3.63 2.11 21.61
N ASP A 537 -3.50 2.70 22.79
CA ASP A 537 -3.35 4.14 22.96
C ASP A 537 -2.03 4.66 22.35
N MET A 538 -2.07 5.90 21.86
CA MET A 538 -0.87 6.63 21.42
C MET A 538 0.09 6.86 22.59
N GLU A 539 1.36 7.13 22.28
CA GLU A 539 2.33 7.59 23.28
C GLU A 539 2.14 9.07 23.62
N ILE A 540 1.68 9.88 22.65
CA ILE A 540 1.50 11.32 22.81
C ILE A 540 0.02 11.66 22.99
N SER A 541 -0.33 12.25 24.14
CA SER A 541 -1.67 12.81 24.36
C SER A 541 -1.86 14.10 23.58
N ARG A 542 -2.69 14.08 22.52
CA ARG A 542 -2.86 15.25 21.65
C ARG A 542 -4.25 15.36 21.01
N SER A 543 -4.66 16.60 20.77
CA SER A 543 -5.80 16.94 19.91
C SER A 543 -5.30 17.61 18.63
N ALA A 544 -6.20 18.03 17.73
CA ALA A 544 -5.86 18.82 16.54
C ALA A 544 -4.84 18.16 15.60
N LEU A 545 -4.62 16.85 15.76
CA LEU A 545 -3.82 16.01 14.90
C LEU A 545 -4.63 15.64 13.66
N SER A 546 -3.92 15.20 12.62
CA SER A 546 -4.52 14.57 11.45
C SER A 546 -4.10 13.12 11.32
N CYS A 547 -4.99 12.30 10.75
CA CYS A 547 -4.70 10.92 10.41
C CYS A 547 -4.80 10.69 8.92
N CYS A 548 -3.93 9.85 8.39
CA CYS A 548 -4.04 9.30 7.05
C CYS A 548 -3.57 7.84 7.05
N VAL A 549 -4.03 7.07 6.06
CA VAL A 549 -3.60 5.68 5.88
C VAL A 549 -2.62 5.64 4.73
N VAL A 550 -1.42 5.14 5.01
CA VAL A 550 -0.37 4.94 4.02
C VAL A 550 -0.37 3.48 3.59
N TYR A 551 -0.24 3.22 2.29
CA TYR A 551 -0.32 1.87 1.72
C TYR A 551 0.60 1.75 0.51
N GLY A 552 0.93 0.51 0.12
CA GLY A 552 1.82 0.25 -1.02
C GLY A 552 3.28 0.63 -0.77
N LEU A 553 3.72 0.63 0.49
CA LEU A 553 5.10 0.93 0.87
C LEU A 553 6.00 -0.29 0.68
N ASN A 554 7.14 -0.10 0.00
CA ASN A 554 8.16 -1.14 -0.12
C ASN A 554 8.94 -1.34 1.19
N ASN A 555 9.06 -0.28 1.98
CA ASN A 555 9.76 -0.19 3.26
C ASN A 555 8.82 -0.20 4.46
N VAL A 556 7.63 -0.83 4.37
CA VAL A 556 6.61 -0.82 5.44
C VAL A 556 7.15 -1.25 6.83
N ALA A 557 8.20 -2.07 6.86
CA ALA A 557 8.86 -2.49 8.10
C ALA A 557 9.47 -1.34 8.91
N GLU A 558 9.85 -0.23 8.28
CA GLU A 558 10.38 0.97 8.94
C GLU A 558 9.30 1.71 9.76
N TYR A 559 8.03 1.55 9.35
CA TYR A 559 6.86 2.19 9.98
C TYR A 559 6.03 1.23 10.84
N ALA A 560 6.49 0.00 10.99
CA ALA A 560 5.77 -1.06 11.67
C ALA A 560 6.52 -1.51 12.94
N ALA A 561 5.83 -2.23 13.84
CA ALA A 561 6.46 -2.70 15.05
C ALA A 561 7.68 -3.58 14.74
N THR A 562 8.77 -3.42 15.51
CA THR A 562 10.02 -4.11 15.20
C THR A 562 9.87 -5.63 15.28
N ARG A 563 10.29 -6.31 14.21
CA ARG A 563 10.26 -7.76 14.03
C ARG A 563 11.70 -8.26 14.01
N TYR A 564 12.33 -8.40 15.17
CA TYR A 564 13.64 -9.03 15.21
C TYR A 564 13.50 -10.53 14.94
N SER A 565 14.29 -11.10 14.04
CA SER A 565 14.61 -12.53 14.12
C SER A 565 15.74 -12.70 15.13
N LEU A 566 15.53 -13.52 16.16
CA LEU A 566 16.69 -14.22 16.70
C LEU A 566 17.15 -15.13 15.55
N GLN A 567 18.32 -14.84 14.96
CA GLN A 567 19.09 -15.94 14.40
C GLN A 567 19.28 -16.91 15.56
N PHE A 568 18.65 -18.09 15.50
CA PHE A 568 19.12 -19.18 16.34
C PHE A 568 20.57 -19.40 15.91
N SER A 569 21.51 -18.84 16.69
CA SER A 569 22.90 -19.22 16.59
C SER A 569 22.96 -20.69 17.01
N ASP A 570 23.28 -21.54 16.05
CA ASP A 570 23.79 -22.89 16.29
C ASP A 570 25.07 -22.81 17.14
N GLU A 571 24.93 -22.68 18.47
CA GLU A 571 26.01 -22.99 19.42
C GLU A 571 25.41 -23.62 20.70
N GLU A 572 24.76 -24.76 20.52
CA GLU A 572 24.93 -25.88 21.45
C GLU A 572 25.79 -26.93 20.74
N VAL A 573 27.11 -26.74 20.79
CA VAL A 573 28.05 -27.86 20.66
C VAL A 573 28.83 -27.95 21.97
N GLU A 574 28.63 -29.11 22.58
CA GLU A 574 29.21 -29.66 23.79
C GLU A 574 30.72 -29.44 23.99
N VAL A 575 31.06 -29.22 25.27
CA VAL A 575 32.12 -29.88 26.07
C VAL A 575 33.58 -29.72 25.61
N GLU A 576 34.33 -28.94 26.39
CA GLU A 576 35.44 -29.45 27.23
C GLU A 576 35.56 -28.66 28.55
#